data_AF-A0A524C4R9-F1
#
_entry.id   AF-A0A524C4R9-F1
#
_cell.length_a   1.000
_cell.length_b   1.000
_cell.length_c   1.000
_cell.angle_alpha   90.00
_cell.angle_beta   90.00
_cell.angle_gamma   90.00
#
_symmetry.space_group_name_H-M   'P 1'
#
loop_
_entity.id
_entity.type
_entity.pdbx_description
1 polymer ?
#
loop_
_entity_poly.entity_id
_entity_poly.type
_entity_poly.pdbx_seq_one_letter_code
_entity_poly.pdbx_strand_id
1 'polypeptide(L)'
;MDYIQFRNGFLSAILLLIIFSSTLLISSIILKPYIALEPADRDIIIIISVINIIFCSYWIIEALYLKVIFKLEDKNIIKFGKRIAIVTLFYLPNFILFCFLFFKDLHNLITMMFFLLLVIKLLLLGIIFKEVYDLVFQNSQDRKLELAQNRKLYFDT
;
A
#
# COMPACT_ATOMS: atom_id res chain seq x y z
N MET A 1 -5.59 -11.54 -12.23
CA MET A 1 -6.45 -11.28 -11.04
C MET A 1 -7.51 -10.33 -11.53
N ASP A 2 -8.79 -10.60 -11.24
CA ASP A 2 -9.84 -9.77 -11.80
C ASP A 2 -9.75 -8.33 -11.23
N TYR A 3 -10.06 -7.32 -12.04
CA TYR A 3 -9.87 -5.90 -11.68
C TYR A 3 -10.57 -5.54 -10.37
N ILE A 4 -11.79 -6.06 -10.18
CA ILE A 4 -12.59 -5.81 -8.96
C ILE A 4 -11.86 -6.37 -7.74
N GLN A 5 -11.27 -7.57 -7.86
CA GLN A 5 -10.49 -8.19 -6.79
C GLN A 5 -9.21 -7.40 -6.51
N PHE A 6 -8.54 -6.89 -7.55
CA PHE A 6 -7.38 -5.99 -7.40
C PHE A 6 -7.73 -4.73 -6.64
N ARG A 7 -8.73 -3.98 -7.09
CA ARG A 7 -9.12 -2.73 -6.45
C ARG A 7 -9.51 -2.95 -5.00
N ASN A 8 -10.31 -3.99 -4.72
CA ASN A 8 -10.78 -4.26 -3.37
C ASN A 8 -9.63 -4.70 -2.47
N GLY A 9 -8.76 -5.62 -2.90
CA GLY A 9 -7.59 -6.04 -2.14
C GLY A 9 -6.62 -4.88 -1.87
N PHE A 10 -6.39 -4.04 -2.88
CA PHE A 10 -5.55 -2.85 -2.77
C PHE A 10 -6.12 -1.84 -1.76
N LEU A 11 -7.40 -1.49 -1.87
CA LEU A 11 -8.08 -0.59 -0.93
C LEU A 11 -8.10 -1.14 0.50
N SER A 12 -8.40 -2.42 0.68
CA SER A 12 -8.41 -3.06 2.01
C SER A 12 -7.03 -3.01 2.67
N ALA A 13 -5.96 -3.31 1.93
CA ALA A 13 -4.60 -3.24 2.45
C ALA A 13 -4.20 -1.81 2.84
N ILE A 14 -4.57 -0.80 2.02
CA ILE A 14 -4.32 0.61 2.33
C ILE A 14 -5.09 1.05 3.58
N LEU A 15 -6.36 0.67 3.70
CA LEU A 15 -7.20 1.03 4.85
C LEU A 15 -6.63 0.44 6.14
N LEU A 16 -6.24 -0.84 6.13
CA LEU A 16 -5.59 -1.47 7.28
C LEU A 16 -4.27 -0.75 7.61
N LEU A 17 -3.46 -0.41 6.61
CA LEU A 17 -2.21 0.32 6.83
C LEU A 17 -2.45 1.68 7.49
N ILE A 18 -3.50 2.41 7.07
CA ILE A 18 -3.89 3.69 7.69
C ILE A 18 -4.30 3.48 9.15
N ILE A 19 -5.20 2.53 9.42
CA ILE A 19 -5.70 2.26 10.77
C ILE A 19 -4.54 1.95 11.71
N PHE A 20 -3.70 0.96 11.36
CA PHE A 20 -2.59 0.55 12.23
C PHE A 20 -1.50 1.63 12.34
N SER A 21 -1.22 2.39 11.28
CA SER A 21 -0.27 3.51 11.36
C SER A 21 -0.80 4.64 12.25
N SER A 22 -2.11 4.92 12.19
CA SER A 22 -2.75 5.93 13.02
C SER A 22 -2.79 5.50 14.48
N THR A 23 -3.08 4.22 14.75
CA THR A 23 -3.00 3.67 16.11
C THR A 23 -1.58 3.77 16.65
N LEU A 24 -0.55 3.37 15.89
CA LEU A 24 0.84 3.53 16.33
C LEU A 24 1.20 4.99 16.61
N LEU A 25 0.78 5.91 15.74
CA LEU A 25 1.02 7.35 15.90
C LEU A 25 0.40 7.86 17.20
N ILE A 26 -0.89 7.59 17.42
CA ILE A 26 -1.61 8.02 18.62
C ILE A 26 -1.00 7.39 19.87
N SER A 27 -0.74 6.08 19.85
CA SER A 27 -0.11 5.36 20.96
C SER A 27 1.26 5.93 21.30
N SER A 28 2.07 6.29 20.30
CA SER A 28 3.40 6.89 20.52
C SER A 28 3.35 8.26 21.19
N ILE A 29 2.26 9.01 21.01
CA ILE A 29 2.06 10.34 21.60
C ILE A 29 1.42 10.24 22.99
N ILE A 30 0.33 9.48 23.11
CA ILE A 30 -0.49 9.41 24.34
C ILE A 30 0.17 8.52 25.39
N LEU A 31 0.75 7.38 25.00
CA LEU A 31 1.35 6.42 25.93
C LEU A 31 2.80 6.77 26.27
N LYS A 32 3.24 7.99 25.96
CA LYS A 32 4.56 8.53 26.33
C LYS A 32 4.95 8.29 27.81
N PRO A 33 4.06 8.40 28.82
CA PRO A 33 4.43 8.11 30.20
C PRO A 33 4.36 6.62 30.58
N TYR A 34 3.76 5.77 29.74
CA TYR A 34 3.49 4.36 30.06
C TYR A 34 4.39 3.38 29.31
N ILE A 35 4.95 3.79 28.17
CA ILE A 35 5.84 2.96 27.38
C ILE A 35 7.25 3.52 27.47
N ALA A 36 8.17 2.71 27.98
CA ALA A 36 9.60 3.01 28.02
C ALA A 36 10.22 2.92 26.61
N LEU A 37 9.85 3.85 25.72
CA LEU A 37 10.62 4.10 24.50
C LEU A 37 11.66 5.18 24.73
N GLU A 38 12.83 4.96 24.14
CA GLU A 38 13.76 6.05 23.91
C GLU A 38 13.10 7.13 23.05
N PRO A 39 13.32 8.43 23.34
CA PRO A 39 12.76 9.52 22.56
C PRO A 39 13.07 9.41 21.06
N ALA A 40 14.27 8.96 20.71
CA ALA A 40 14.70 8.80 19.32
C ALA A 40 13.85 7.76 18.56
N ASP A 41 13.58 6.61 19.18
CA ASP A 41 12.78 5.55 18.57
C ASP A 41 11.32 5.99 18.41
N ARG A 42 10.78 6.70 19.40
CA ARG A 42 9.44 7.30 19.30
C ARG A 42 9.34 8.27 18.12
N ASP A 43 10.31 9.15 17.95
CA ASP A 43 10.28 10.15 16.89
C ASP A 43 10.38 9.46 15.51
N ILE A 44 11.16 8.38 15.39
CA ILE A 44 11.19 7.54 14.19
C ILE A 44 9.82 6.88 13.93
N ILE A 45 9.15 6.33 14.95
CA ILE A 45 7.80 5.76 14.82
C ILE A 45 6.82 6.81 14.26
N ILE A 46 6.85 8.01 14.82
CA ILE A 46 6.00 9.12 14.38
C ILE A 46 6.26 9.43 12.91
N ILE A 47 7.53 9.58 12.51
CA ILE A 47 7.92 9.87 11.12
C ILE A 47 7.42 8.77 10.18
N ILE A 48 7.66 7.49 10.50
CA ILE A 48 7.22 6.36 9.66
C ILE A 48 5.69 6.35 9.51
N SER A 49 4.97 6.57 10.60
CA SER A 49 3.50 6.57 10.59
C SER A 49 2.95 7.73 9.74
N VAL A 50 3.53 8.92 9.85
CA VAL A 50 3.15 10.07 9.02
C VAL A 50 3.42 9.79 7.54
N ILE A 51 4.60 9.26 7.21
CA ILE A 51 4.94 8.89 5.82
C ILE A 51 3.97 7.83 5.29
N ASN A 52 3.64 6.79 6.08
CA ASN A 52 2.64 5.79 5.69
C ASN A 52 1.30 6.46 5.33
N ILE A 53 0.80 7.37 6.17
CA ILE A 53 -0.48 8.06 5.95
C ILE A 53 -0.45 8.89 4.66
N ILE A 54 0.66 9.58 4.36
CA ILE A 54 0.82 10.37 3.14
C ILE A 54 0.75 9.46 1.89
N PHE A 55 1.52 8.37 1.88
CA PHE A 55 1.51 7.42 0.76
C PHE A 55 0.16 6.71 0.61
N CYS A 56 -0.48 6.34 1.73
CA CYS A 56 -1.81 5.76 1.71
C CYS A 56 -2.85 6.71 1.13
N SER A 57 -2.78 8.01 1.45
CA SER A 57 -3.66 9.04 0.88
C SER A 57 -3.52 9.09 -0.65
N TYR A 58 -2.28 9.08 -1.15
CA TYR A 58 -2.02 9.01 -2.58
C TYR A 58 -2.57 7.72 -3.21
N TRP A 59 -2.34 6.55 -2.60
CA TRP A 59 -2.81 5.28 -3.13
C TRP A 59 -4.34 5.13 -3.10
N ILE A 60 -5.03 5.72 -2.11
CA ILE A 60 -6.50 5.79 -2.11
C ILE A 60 -6.99 6.55 -3.33
N ILE A 61 -6.39 7.71 -3.62
CA ILE A 61 -6.77 8.53 -4.79
C ILE A 61 -6.60 7.69 -6.06
N GLU A 62 -5.45 7.05 -6.24
CA GLU A 62 -5.18 6.17 -7.38
C GLU A 62 -6.19 5.00 -7.47
N ALA A 63 -6.52 4.38 -6.33
CA ALA A 63 -7.49 3.29 -6.26
C ALA A 63 -8.93 3.70 -6.63
N LEU A 64 -9.31 4.95 -6.33
CA LEU A 64 -10.59 5.50 -6.75
C LEU A 64 -10.60 5.78 -8.27
N TYR A 65 -9.50 6.28 -8.81
CA TYR A 65 -9.34 6.54 -10.25
C TYR A 65 -9.21 5.27 -11.11
N LEU A 66 -8.85 4.13 -10.52
CA LEU A 66 -8.75 2.83 -11.22
C LEU A 66 -10.01 2.51 -12.05
N LYS A 67 -11.21 2.86 -11.57
CA LYS A 67 -12.47 2.58 -12.29
C LYS A 67 -12.57 3.33 -13.61
N VAL A 68 -12.00 4.53 -13.68
CA VAL A 68 -11.99 5.32 -14.91
C VAL A 68 -10.88 4.81 -15.82
N ILE A 69 -9.70 4.53 -15.28
CA ILE A 69 -8.52 4.14 -16.05
C ILE A 69 -8.71 2.81 -16.77
N PHE A 70 -9.33 1.81 -16.14
CA PHE A 70 -9.56 0.51 -16.77
C PHE A 70 -10.63 0.53 -17.87
N LYS A 71 -11.46 1.58 -17.94
CA LYS A 71 -12.35 1.83 -19.09
C LYS A 71 -11.62 2.43 -20.29
N LEU A 72 -10.41 2.98 -20.09
CA LEU A 72 -9.62 3.61 -21.13
C LEU A 72 -8.78 2.59 -21.91
N GLU A 73 -8.17 3.04 -23.00
CA GLU A 73 -7.23 2.26 -23.81
C GLU A 73 -6.06 1.68 -23.01
N ASP A 74 -5.51 0.55 -23.46
CA ASP A 74 -4.43 -0.20 -22.80
C ASP A 74 -3.20 0.67 -22.49
N LYS A 75 -2.92 1.68 -23.34
CA LYS A 75 -1.83 2.65 -23.13
C LYS A 75 -1.97 3.42 -21.81
N ASN A 76 -3.19 3.74 -21.40
CA ASN A 76 -3.45 4.47 -20.16
C ASN A 76 -3.36 3.56 -18.93
N ILE A 77 -3.73 2.28 -19.07
CA ILE A 77 -3.59 1.27 -18.03
C ILE A 77 -2.09 0.99 -17.75
N ILE A 78 -1.26 0.88 -18.80
CA ILE A 78 0.19 0.71 -18.65
C ILE A 78 0.83 1.96 -18.00
N LYS A 79 0.39 3.16 -18.39
CA LYS A 79 0.86 4.41 -17.76
C LYS A 79 0.54 4.45 -16.27
N PHE A 80 -0.65 3.99 -15.88
CA PHE A 80 -1.03 3.85 -14.47
C PHE A 80 -0.10 2.88 -13.74
N GLY A 81 0.13 1.69 -14.29
CA GLY A 81 1.05 0.69 -13.73
C GLY A 81 2.47 1.25 -13.51
N LYS A 82 3.00 2.01 -14.48
CA LYS A 82 4.31 2.67 -14.34
C LYS A 82 4.31 3.74 -13.25
N ARG A 83 3.26 4.56 -13.16
CA ARG A 83 3.15 5.62 -12.15
C ARG A 83 3.11 5.04 -10.75
N ILE A 84 2.25 4.04 -10.50
CA ILE A 84 2.15 3.42 -9.18
C ILE A 84 3.47 2.73 -8.80
N ALA A 85 4.17 2.10 -9.75
CA ALA A 85 5.47 1.50 -9.51
C ALA A 85 6.53 2.53 -9.06
N ILE A 86 6.61 3.67 -9.75
CA ILE A 86 7.55 4.75 -9.42
C ILE A 86 7.27 5.29 -8.01
N VAL A 87 6.01 5.56 -7.68
CA VAL A 87 5.66 6.05 -6.34
C VAL A 87 5.98 5.00 -5.27
N THR A 88 5.69 3.73 -5.52
CA THR A 88 6.06 2.66 -4.59
C THR A 88 7.57 2.50 -4.41
N LEU A 89 8.37 2.84 -5.42
CA LEU A 89 9.83 2.89 -5.27
C LEU A 89 10.27 3.99 -4.29
N PHE A 90 9.61 5.15 -4.31
CA PHE A 90 9.85 6.21 -3.32
C PHE A 90 9.37 5.84 -1.91
N TYR A 91 8.47 4.87 -1.77
CA TYR A 91 8.06 4.33 -0.47
C TYR A 91 9.09 3.34 0.12
N LEU A 92 9.94 2.74 -0.69
CA LEU A 92 10.90 1.71 -0.26
C LEU A 92 11.84 2.17 0.87
N PRO A 93 12.42 3.39 0.86
CA PRO A 93 13.23 3.88 1.98
C PRO A 93 12.49 3.86 3.32
N ASN A 94 11.20 4.22 3.33
CA ASN A 94 10.37 4.16 4.53
C ASN A 94 10.08 2.71 4.97
N PHE A 95 9.94 1.79 4.02
CA PHE A 95 9.87 0.35 4.32
C PHE A 95 11.16 -0.17 4.96
N ILE A 96 12.33 0.21 4.42
CA ILE A 96 13.64 -0.17 4.95
C ILE A 96 13.83 0.36 6.38
N LEU A 97 13.54 1.64 6.61
CA LEU A 97 13.61 2.27 7.94
C LEU A 97 12.72 1.54 8.95
N PHE A 98 11.52 1.13 8.52
CA PHE A 98 10.61 0.34 9.34
C PHE A 98 11.17 -1.04 9.69
N CYS A 99 11.82 -1.73 8.73
CA CYS A 99 12.49 -3.00 9.02
C CYS A 99 13.63 -2.82 10.04
N PHE A 100 14.44 -1.77 9.92
CA PHE A 100 15.48 -1.48 10.92
C PHE A 100 14.89 -1.31 12.32
N LEU A 101 13.78 -0.58 12.45
CA LEU A 101 13.11 -0.37 13.72
C LEU A 101 12.47 -1.67 14.25
N PHE A 102 11.98 -2.54 13.38
CA PHE A 102 11.42 -3.86 13.76
C PHE A 102 12.44 -4.77 14.45
N PHE A 103 13.72 -4.69 14.08
CA PHE A 103 14.79 -5.50 14.68
C PHE A 103 15.37 -4.89 15.97
N LYS A 104 14.96 -3.69 16.37
CA LYS A 104 15.31 -3.15 17.68
C LYS A 104 14.51 -3.85 18.78
N ASP A 105 15.10 -3.91 19.97
CA ASP A 105 14.44 -4.44 21.16
C ASP A 105 13.41 -3.42 21.67
N LEU A 106 12.19 -3.53 21.14
CA LEU A 106 11.05 -2.70 21.51
C LEU A 106 10.16 -3.43 22.50
N HIS A 107 9.38 -2.66 23.26
CA HIS A 107 8.37 -3.21 24.16
C HIS A 107 7.42 -4.17 23.41
N ASN A 108 7.14 -5.34 23.99
CA ASN A 108 6.41 -6.45 23.33
C ASN A 108 5.14 -6.04 22.58
N LEU A 109 4.33 -5.15 23.16
CA LEU A 109 3.10 -4.65 22.52
C LEU A 109 3.40 -3.91 21.21
N ILE A 110 4.45 -3.10 21.20
CA ILE A 110 4.88 -2.36 20.02
C ILE A 110 5.48 -3.31 19.00
N THR A 111 6.30 -4.25 19.42
CA THR A 111 6.85 -5.29 18.53
C THR A 111 5.74 -6.06 17.83
N MET A 112 4.64 -6.38 18.52
CA MET A 112 3.47 -7.02 17.91
C MET A 112 2.76 -6.12 16.90
N MET A 113 2.56 -4.84 17.20
CA MET A 113 1.97 -3.88 16.26
C MET A 113 2.86 -3.68 15.02
N PHE A 114 4.17 -3.65 15.22
CA PHE A 114 5.18 -3.59 14.18
C PHE A 114 5.16 -4.85 13.31
N PHE A 115 4.99 -6.04 13.88
CA PHE A 115 4.83 -7.27 13.12
C PHE A 115 3.59 -7.23 12.22
N LEU A 116 2.43 -6.82 12.77
CA LEU A 116 1.20 -6.68 11.99
C LEU A 116 1.35 -5.68 10.84
N LEU A 117 1.99 -4.54 11.10
CA LEU A 117 2.29 -3.55 10.07
C LEU A 117 3.26 -4.07 9.01
N LEU A 118 4.25 -4.89 9.38
CA LEU A 118 5.14 -5.53 8.42
C LEU A 118 4.36 -6.41 7.46
N VAL A 119 3.47 -7.26 7.99
CA VAL A 119 2.62 -8.15 7.20
C VAL A 119 1.74 -7.33 6.25
N ILE A 120 1.08 -6.29 6.74
CA ILE A 120 0.22 -5.42 5.90
C ILE A 120 1.04 -4.74 4.80
N LYS A 121 2.22 -4.20 5.12
CA LYS A 121 3.11 -3.56 4.15
C LYS A 121 3.58 -4.54 3.07
N LEU A 122 3.97 -5.76 3.46
CA LEU A 122 4.37 -6.80 2.51
C LEU A 122 3.22 -7.21 1.59
N LEU A 123 2.00 -7.36 2.13
CA LEU A 123 0.81 -7.65 1.34
C LEU A 123 0.53 -6.53 0.33
N LEU A 124 0.61 -5.27 0.76
CA LEU A 124 0.39 -4.11 -0.10
C LEU A 124 1.42 -4.04 -1.23
N LEU A 125 2.71 -4.17 -0.90
CA LEU A 125 3.79 -4.20 -1.90
C LEU A 125 3.62 -5.37 -2.87
N GLY A 126 3.26 -6.55 -2.37
CA GLY A 126 2.98 -7.73 -3.19
C GLY A 126 1.83 -7.51 -4.18
N ILE A 127 0.73 -6.89 -3.72
CA ILE A 127 -0.41 -6.54 -4.59
C ILE A 127 0.03 -5.56 -5.68
N ILE A 128 0.78 -4.51 -5.33
CA ILE A 128 1.25 -3.51 -6.31
C ILE A 128 2.21 -4.16 -7.31
N PHE A 129 3.24 -4.87 -6.85
CA PHE A 129 4.24 -5.44 -7.74
C PHE A 129 3.67 -6.53 -8.65
N LYS A 130 2.74 -7.34 -8.15
CA LYS A 130 2.02 -8.31 -8.99
C LYS A 130 1.27 -7.60 -10.12
N GLU A 131 0.51 -6.55 -9.81
CA GLU A 131 -0.25 -5.83 -10.84
C GLU A 131 0.67 -5.08 -11.81
N VAL A 132 1.75 -4.46 -11.33
CA VAL A 132 2.74 -3.82 -12.19
C VAL A 132 3.39 -4.84 -13.12
N TYR A 133 3.75 -6.02 -12.61
CA TYR A 133 4.31 -7.10 -13.41
C TYR A 133 3.34 -7.54 -14.51
N ASP A 134 2.11 -7.83 -14.11
CA ASP A 134 1.05 -8.24 -15.01
C ASP A 134 0.77 -7.18 -16.11
N LEU A 135 0.73 -5.90 -15.75
CA LEU A 135 0.40 -4.81 -16.69
C LEU A 135 1.55 -4.44 -17.63
N VAL A 136 2.80 -4.50 -17.15
CA VAL A 136 3.96 -4.00 -17.90
C VAL A 136 4.67 -5.11 -18.68
N PHE A 137 4.69 -6.33 -18.15
CA PHE A 137 5.50 -7.43 -18.69
C PHE A 137 4.67 -8.56 -19.28
N GLN A 138 3.44 -8.78 -18.79
CA GLN A 138 2.60 -9.89 -19.26
C GLN A 138 1.73 -9.45 -20.45
N ASN A 139 2.25 -9.66 -21.67
CA ASN A 139 1.62 -9.26 -22.93
C ASN A 139 0.78 -10.42 -23.53
N SER A 140 -0.04 -11.11 -22.72
CA SER A 140 -0.79 -12.28 -23.18
C SER A 140 -2.12 -11.89 -23.87
N GLN A 141 -2.48 -12.64 -24.92
CA GLN A 141 -3.80 -12.53 -25.58
C GLN A 141 -4.96 -12.71 -24.60
N ASP A 142 -4.78 -13.51 -23.55
CA ASP A 142 -5.76 -13.73 -22.48
C ASP A 142 -6.01 -12.47 -21.64
N ARG A 143 -4.97 -11.65 -21.38
CA ARG A 143 -5.13 -10.37 -20.67
C ARG A 143 -5.89 -9.35 -21.53
N LYS A 144 -5.66 -9.35 -22.85
CA LYS A 144 -6.45 -8.51 -23.78
C LYS A 144 -7.92 -8.93 -23.79
N LEU A 145 -8.20 -10.23 -23.70
CA LEU A 145 -9.57 -10.76 -23.55
C LEU A 145 -10.18 -10.42 -22.19
N GLU A 146 -9.46 -10.57 -21.07
CA GLU A 146 -9.91 -10.15 -19.73
C GLU A 146 -10.18 -8.63 -19.67
N LEU A 147 -9.31 -7.80 -20.22
CA LEU A 147 -9.50 -6.35 -20.30
C LEU A 147 -10.69 -5.99 -21.18
N ALA A 148 -10.89 -6.68 -22.31
CA ALA A 148 -12.05 -6.50 -23.16
C ALA A 148 -13.35 -6.95 -22.48
N GLN A 149 -13.33 -8.05 -21.72
CA GLN A 149 -14.47 -8.52 -20.92
C GLN A 149 -14.81 -7.54 -19.78
N ASN A 150 -13.79 -7.06 -19.06
CA ASN A 150 -13.95 -6.02 -18.04
C ASN A 150 -14.50 -4.72 -18.63
N ARG A 151 -14.07 -4.31 -19.84
CA ARG A 151 -14.68 -3.17 -20.54
C ARG A 151 -16.16 -3.38 -20.81
N LYS A 152 -16.57 -4.56 -21.31
CA LYS A 152 -17.99 -4.87 -21.60
C LYS A 152 -18.88 -4.80 -20.34
N LEU A 153 -18.40 -5.31 -19.21
CA LEU A 153 -19.05 -5.20 -17.89
C LEU A 153 -19.36 -3.75 -17.47
N TYR A 154 -18.72 -2.75 -18.08
CA TYR A 154 -18.90 -1.33 -17.78
C TYR A 154 -19.66 -0.53 -18.84
N PHE A 155 -19.94 -1.11 -20.00
CA PHE A 155 -20.74 -0.50 -21.06
C PHE A 155 -22.18 -1.04 -21.09
N ASP A 156 -22.42 -2.24 -20.53
CA ASP A 156 -23.75 -2.86 -20.44
C ASP A 156 -24.51 -2.54 -19.12
N THR A 157 -23.99 -1.63 -18.28
CA THR A 157 -24.66 -1.00 -17.13
C THR A 157 -24.69 0.51 -17.28
#